data_AF-A0A3D2ILZ9-F1
#
_entry.id   AF-A0A3D2ILZ9-F1
#
_cell.length_a   1.000
_cell.length_b   1.000
_cell.length_c   1.000
_cell.angle_alpha   90.00
_cell.angle_beta   90.00
_cell.angle_gamma   90.00
#
_symmetry.space_group_name_H-M   'P 1'
#
loop_
_entity.id
_entity.type
_entity.pdbx_description
1 polymer ?
#
loop_
_entity_poly.entity_id
_entity_poly.type
_entity_poly.pdbx_seq_one_letter_code
_entity_poly.pdbx_strand_id
1 'polypeptide(L)'
;VVLMTPKSLLRHPMATSNTTELAEGKFQPFISDPEVTNAERLVICSGKVYYDLLKYRQENEIKDVAIARLEQFYPFPDKDIAEQLKSFKNVKEIIWCQEEPKNMGAWTFVAPRFMDLLEDGQKLTYAGRHASASPAAGQKKVHEAEQEALIEDAMKR
;
A
#
# COMPACT_ATOMS: atom_id res chain seq x y z
N VAL A 1 4.71 -6.04 21.22
CA VAL A 1 4.44 -5.90 19.77
C VAL A 1 3.11 -5.19 19.62
N VAL A 2 3.04 -4.15 18.79
CA VAL A 2 1.79 -3.43 18.50
C VAL A 2 1.31 -3.93 17.14
N LEU A 3 0.10 -4.51 17.08
CA LEU A 3 -0.46 -5.12 15.88
C LEU A 3 -1.77 -4.42 15.52
N MET A 4 -1.91 -3.99 14.27
CA MET A 4 -3.16 -3.46 13.74
C MET A 4 -4.02 -4.62 13.24
N THR A 5 -4.72 -5.28 14.16
CA THR A 5 -5.53 -6.46 13.82
C THR A 5 -6.71 -6.08 12.91
N PRO A 6 -6.94 -6.80 11.81
CA PRO A 6 -8.00 -6.45 10.87
C PRO A 6 -9.39 -6.82 11.39
N LYS A 7 -10.41 -6.16 10.85
CA LYS A 7 -11.83 -6.49 11.09
C LYS A 7 -12.47 -7.15 9.87
N SER A 8 -12.42 -6.48 8.71
CA SER A 8 -13.02 -6.99 7.46
C SER A 8 -12.28 -8.20 6.91
N LEU A 9 -10.96 -8.27 7.06
CA LEU A 9 -10.14 -9.35 6.50
C LEU A 9 -10.39 -10.71 7.13
N LEU A 10 -11.01 -10.77 8.31
CA LEU A 10 -11.33 -12.03 9.00
C LEU A 10 -12.24 -12.96 8.19
N ARG A 11 -12.98 -12.42 7.22
CA ARG A 11 -13.88 -13.18 6.34
C ARG A 11 -13.67 -12.85 4.86
N HIS A 12 -12.58 -12.16 4.52
CA HIS A 12 -12.36 -11.71 3.15
C HIS A 12 -11.83 -12.89 2.30
N PRO A 13 -12.46 -13.21 1.15
CA PRO A 13 -12.13 -14.42 0.39
C PRO A 13 -10.69 -14.43 -0.16
N MET A 14 -10.14 -13.24 -0.47
CA MET A 14 -8.75 -13.12 -0.91
C MET A 14 -7.74 -13.10 0.26
N ALA A 15 -8.19 -12.96 1.50
CA ALA A 15 -7.33 -12.94 2.68
C ALA A 15 -7.17 -14.35 3.27
N THR A 16 -6.70 -15.28 2.43
CA THR A 16 -6.44 -16.68 2.81
C THR A 16 -4.97 -16.99 2.62
N SER A 17 -4.48 -17.98 3.37
CA SER A 17 -3.11 -18.48 3.25
C SER A 17 -3.15 -19.99 3.11
N ASN A 18 -2.25 -20.54 2.29
CA ASN A 18 -2.14 -21.98 2.12
C ASN A 18 -1.25 -22.60 3.20
N THR A 19 -1.31 -23.92 3.37
CA THR A 19 -0.55 -24.61 4.42
C THR A 19 0.96 -24.53 4.21
N THR A 20 1.42 -24.46 2.96
CA THR A 20 2.84 -24.34 2.62
C THR A 20 3.41 -22.98 3.05
N GLU A 21 2.67 -21.89 2.83
CA GLU A 21 3.02 -20.55 3.33
C GLU A 21 3.16 -20.52 4.85
N LEU A 22 2.38 -21.31 5.58
CA LEU A 22 2.46 -21.41 7.04
C LEU A 22 3.58 -22.34 7.52
N ALA A 23 3.87 -23.41 6.78
CA ALA A 23 4.86 -24.41 7.17
C ALA A 23 6.29 -24.01 6.82
N GLU A 24 6.48 -23.39 5.65
CA GLU A 24 7.79 -23.08 5.07
C GLU A 24 8.04 -21.58 4.92
N GLY A 25 6.98 -20.78 5.01
CA GLY A 25 7.07 -19.33 4.92
C GLY A 25 7.69 -18.69 6.16
N LYS A 26 7.95 -17.39 6.03
CA LYS A 26 8.44 -16.54 7.11
C LYS A 26 7.68 -15.23 7.09
N PHE A 27 7.73 -14.50 8.19
CA PHE A 27 7.26 -13.13 8.20
C PHE A 27 8.04 -12.30 7.17
N GLN A 28 7.31 -11.57 6.34
CA GLN A 28 7.86 -10.71 5.30
C GLN A 28 7.55 -9.26 5.70
N PRO A 29 8.56 -8.48 6.13
CA PRO A 29 8.36 -7.08 6.53
C PRO A 29 7.81 -6.19 5.42
N PHE A 30 8.15 -6.54 4.18
CA PHE A 30 7.68 -5.93 2.95
C PHE A 30 7.36 -7.03 1.94
N ILE A 31 6.19 -6.95 1.30
CA ILE A 31 5.73 -7.94 0.32
C ILE A 31 5.57 -7.25 -1.03
N SER A 32 6.28 -7.73 -2.05
CA SER A 32 6.20 -7.23 -3.42
C SER A 32 4.92 -7.66 -4.13
N ASP A 33 4.68 -7.05 -5.29
CA ASP A 33 3.64 -7.50 -6.20
C ASP A 33 3.99 -8.90 -6.76
N PRO A 34 3.08 -9.88 -6.69
CA PRO A 34 3.35 -11.22 -7.22
C PRO A 34 3.17 -11.31 -8.76
N GLU A 35 2.46 -10.39 -9.38
CA GLU A 35 2.07 -10.45 -10.81
C GLU A 35 2.87 -9.46 -11.67
N VAL A 36 3.18 -8.28 -11.14
CA VAL A 36 3.78 -7.18 -11.91
C VAL A 36 5.24 -7.00 -11.55
N THR A 37 6.13 -7.40 -12.46
CA THR A 37 7.59 -7.24 -12.31
C THR A 37 8.14 -6.03 -13.06
N ASN A 38 7.42 -5.52 -14.05
CA ASN A 38 7.80 -4.34 -14.82
C ASN A 38 6.68 -3.31 -14.80
N ALA A 39 6.78 -2.35 -13.89
CA ALA A 39 5.81 -1.28 -13.69
C ALA A 39 6.43 0.09 -13.98
N GLU A 40 5.59 1.05 -14.38
CA GLU A 40 5.97 2.47 -14.44
C GLU A 40 5.66 3.18 -13.11
N ARG A 41 4.76 2.59 -12.32
CA ARG A 41 4.26 3.10 -11.05
C ARG A 41 4.20 2.00 -9.99
N LEU A 42 4.61 2.33 -8.78
CA LEU A 42 4.54 1.45 -7.61
C LEU A 42 3.63 2.06 -6.54
N VAL A 43 2.53 1.40 -6.23
CA VAL A 43 1.66 1.75 -5.10
C VAL A 43 2.08 0.93 -3.89
N ILE A 44 2.55 1.59 -2.84
CA ILE A 44 2.89 0.98 -1.56
C ILE A 44 1.77 1.29 -0.58
N CYS A 45 1.26 0.25 0.09
CA CYS A 45 0.20 0.39 1.08
C CYS A 45 0.42 -0.53 2.28
N SER A 46 -0.50 -0.50 3.25
CA SER A 46 -0.48 -1.42 4.39
C SER A 46 -1.89 -1.81 4.80
N GLY A 47 -2.06 -3.05 5.27
CA GLY A 47 -3.33 -3.55 5.75
C GLY A 47 -4.37 -3.75 4.65
N LYS A 48 -5.64 -3.49 4.97
CA LYS A 48 -6.78 -3.94 4.16
C LYS A 48 -6.93 -3.22 2.81
N VAL A 49 -6.44 -1.99 2.70
CA VAL A 49 -6.54 -1.17 1.46
C VAL A 49 -5.91 -1.85 0.26
N TYR A 50 -4.94 -2.74 0.49
CA TYR A 50 -4.34 -3.59 -0.54
C TYR A 50 -5.40 -4.33 -1.37
N TYR A 51 -6.42 -4.90 -0.72
CA TYR A 51 -7.43 -5.70 -1.42
C TYR A 51 -8.37 -4.83 -2.25
N ASP A 52 -8.63 -3.60 -1.81
CA ASP A 52 -9.42 -2.64 -2.57
C ASP A 52 -8.64 -2.18 -3.82
N LEU A 53 -7.34 -1.90 -3.67
CA LEU A 53 -6.43 -1.57 -4.79
C LEU A 53 -6.30 -2.74 -5.78
N LEU A 54 -6.13 -3.97 -5.27
CA LEU A 54 -6.00 -5.17 -6.09
C LEU A 54 -7.28 -5.41 -6.90
N LYS A 55 -8.44 -5.30 -6.24
CA LYS A 55 -9.74 -5.41 -6.90
C LYS A 55 -9.88 -4.36 -8.00
N TYR A 56 -9.57 -3.10 -7.71
CA TYR A 56 -9.62 -2.02 -8.69
C TYR A 56 -8.71 -2.29 -9.89
N ARG A 57 -7.48 -2.76 -9.64
CA ARG A 57 -6.52 -3.13 -10.69
C ARG A 57 -7.08 -4.21 -11.62
N GLN A 58 -7.68 -5.25 -11.04
CA GLN A 58 -8.26 -6.37 -11.78
C GLN A 58 -9.48 -5.95 -12.59
N GLU A 59 -10.40 -5.17 -12.01
CA GLU A 59 -11.61 -4.69 -12.67
C GLU A 59 -11.32 -3.75 -13.85
N ASN A 60 -10.20 -3.01 -13.80
CA ASN A 60 -9.78 -2.07 -14.83
C ASN A 60 -8.65 -2.60 -15.74
N GLU A 61 -8.27 -3.87 -15.59
CA GLU A 61 -7.21 -4.54 -16.38
C GLU A 61 -5.88 -3.77 -16.44
N ILE A 62 -5.52 -3.09 -15.34
CA ILE A 62 -4.30 -2.27 -15.24
C ILE A 62 -3.07 -3.17 -15.10
N LYS A 63 -2.07 -3.00 -15.98
CA LYS A 63 -0.89 -3.89 -16.07
C LYS A 63 0.44 -3.20 -15.77
N ASP A 64 0.45 -1.87 -15.75
CA ASP A 64 1.62 -1.01 -15.59
C ASP A 64 1.81 -0.50 -14.16
N VAL A 65 0.94 -0.90 -13.23
CA VAL A 65 0.95 -0.52 -11.81
C VAL A 65 1.20 -1.76 -10.94
N ALA A 66 2.32 -1.75 -10.21
CA ALA A 66 2.61 -2.73 -9.16
C ALA A 66 2.05 -2.24 -7.81
N ILE A 67 1.56 -3.17 -6.99
CA ILE A 67 1.05 -2.92 -5.65
C ILE A 67 1.90 -3.73 -4.65
N ALA A 68 2.57 -3.04 -3.74
CA ALA A 68 3.37 -3.64 -2.68
C ALA A 68 2.80 -3.31 -1.28
N ARG A 69 3.14 -4.16 -0.31
CA ARG A 69 2.65 -4.06 1.07
C ARG A 69 3.80 -3.87 2.04
N LEU A 70 3.70 -2.84 2.88
CA LEU A 70 4.52 -2.67 4.07
C LEU A 70 3.80 -3.31 5.27
N GLU A 71 4.27 -4.47 5.70
CA GLU A 71 3.68 -5.24 6.80
C GLU A 71 4.33 -4.91 8.16
N GLN A 72 5.58 -4.41 8.15
CA GLN A 72 6.29 -3.97 9.35
C GLN A 72 6.68 -2.50 9.24
N PHE A 73 6.13 -1.66 10.13
CA PHE A 73 6.54 -0.26 10.22
C PHE A 73 7.77 -0.05 11.08
N TYR A 74 7.92 -0.81 12.16
CA TYR A 74 9.03 -0.63 13.11
C TYR A 74 9.52 -1.98 13.69
N PRO A 75 10.84 -2.27 13.65
CA PRO A 75 11.90 -1.52 12.94
C PRO A 75 11.59 -1.39 11.44
N PHE A 76 11.92 -0.26 10.84
CA PHE A 76 11.59 -0.02 9.44
C PHE A 76 12.47 -0.93 8.53
N PRO A 77 11.88 -1.62 7.53
CA PRO A 77 12.61 -2.59 6.72
C PRO A 77 13.32 -1.90 5.55
N ASP A 78 14.28 -1.01 5.84
CA ASP A 78 15.00 -0.21 4.84
C ASP A 78 15.64 -1.07 3.75
N LYS A 79 16.22 -2.22 4.14
CA LYS A 79 16.91 -3.14 3.22
C LYS A 79 15.95 -3.81 2.25
N ASP A 80 14.87 -4.40 2.76
CA ASP A 80 13.87 -5.09 1.93
C ASP A 80 13.23 -4.11 0.93
N ILE A 81 12.92 -2.90 1.38
CA ILE A 81 12.36 -1.84 0.53
C ILE A 81 13.37 -1.42 -0.54
N ALA A 82 14.61 -1.12 -0.16
CA ALA A 82 15.64 -0.66 -1.11
C ALA A 82 15.95 -1.72 -2.18
N GLU A 83 16.02 -3.00 -1.80
CA GLU A 83 16.19 -4.10 -2.75
C GLU A 83 15.02 -4.19 -3.73
N GLN A 84 13.79 -4.02 -3.24
CA GLN A 84 12.63 -4.01 -4.11
C GLN A 84 12.60 -2.81 -5.05
N LEU A 85 12.87 -1.60 -4.57
CA LEU A 85 12.89 -0.40 -5.42
C LEU A 85 13.90 -0.54 -6.56
N LYS A 86 15.08 -1.12 -6.28
CA LYS A 86 16.11 -1.43 -7.29
C LYS A 86 15.66 -2.45 -8.34
N SER A 87 14.78 -3.39 -7.97
CA SER A 87 14.23 -4.37 -8.91
C SER A 87 13.33 -3.69 -9.96
N PHE A 88 12.69 -2.58 -9.60
CA PHE A 88 11.76 -1.84 -10.46
C PHE A 88 12.46 -0.74 -11.27
N LYS A 89 13.18 -1.16 -12.32
CA LYS A 89 14.02 -0.25 -13.14
C LYS A 89 13.27 0.89 -13.85
N ASN A 90 11.97 0.72 -14.10
CA ASN A 90 11.16 1.67 -14.86
C ASN A 90 10.21 2.51 -13.99
N VAL A 91 10.15 2.24 -12.68
CA VAL A 91 9.26 2.97 -11.78
C VAL A 91 9.80 4.38 -11.55
N LYS A 92 9.00 5.37 -11.93
CA LYS A 92 9.27 6.81 -11.68
C LYS A 92 8.34 7.38 -10.61
N GLU A 93 7.16 6.80 -10.47
CA GLU A 93 6.13 7.26 -9.54
C GLU A 93 5.93 6.21 -8.46
N ILE A 94 6.20 6.60 -7.22
CA ILE A 94 5.95 5.78 -6.04
C ILE A 94 4.85 6.46 -5.26
N ILE A 95 3.79 5.72 -4.96
CA ILE A 95 2.61 6.25 -4.29
C ILE A 95 2.50 5.56 -2.93
N TRP A 96 2.45 6.33 -1.86
CA TRP A 96 1.98 5.80 -0.58
C TRP A 96 0.47 5.91 -0.51
N CYS A 97 -0.22 4.78 -0.53
CA CYS A 97 -1.67 4.70 -0.40
C CYS A 97 -2.08 4.27 1.01
N GLN A 98 -2.94 5.07 1.67
CA GLN A 98 -3.52 4.73 2.97
C GLN A 98 -4.97 5.21 3.09
N GLU A 99 -5.75 4.50 3.88
CA GLU A 99 -7.14 4.88 4.17
C GLU A 99 -7.22 5.95 5.27
N GLU A 100 -6.24 5.99 6.15
CA GLU A 100 -6.19 6.97 7.22
C GLU A 100 -6.01 8.39 6.67
N PRO A 101 -6.60 9.42 7.33
CA PRO A 101 -6.33 10.82 7.02
C PRO A 101 -4.82 11.12 6.93
N LYS A 102 -4.42 12.06 6.07
CA LYS A 102 -3.00 12.40 5.83
C LYS A 102 -2.19 12.77 7.08
N ASN A 103 -2.84 13.35 8.08
CA ASN A 103 -2.26 13.68 9.39
C ASN A 103 -2.31 12.51 10.40
N MET A 104 -2.78 11.34 9.96
CA MET A 104 -2.90 10.10 10.70
C MET A 104 -2.27 8.96 9.89
N GLY A 105 -2.41 7.73 10.38
CA GLY A 105 -1.80 6.56 9.77
C GLY A 105 -0.28 6.68 9.79
N ALA A 106 0.36 6.20 8.72
CA ALA A 106 1.81 6.07 8.69
C ALA A 106 2.51 7.12 7.82
N TRP A 107 1.78 7.92 7.04
CA TRP A 107 2.36 8.87 6.08
C TRP A 107 3.51 9.71 6.65
N THR A 108 3.31 10.39 7.78
CA THR A 108 4.35 11.24 8.40
C THR A 108 5.55 10.46 8.92
N PHE A 109 5.40 9.15 9.15
CA PHE A 109 6.48 8.27 9.57
C PHE A 109 7.24 7.66 8.37
N VAL A 110 6.53 7.20 7.35
CA VAL A 110 7.13 6.50 6.21
C VAL A 110 7.67 7.46 5.14
N ALA A 111 7.03 8.61 4.94
CA ALA A 111 7.44 9.56 3.90
C ALA A 111 8.91 9.97 3.96
N PRO A 112 9.48 10.43 5.10
CA PRO A 112 10.90 10.77 5.16
C PRO A 112 11.80 9.58 4.86
N ARG A 113 11.44 8.38 5.33
CA ARG A 113 12.23 7.16 5.12
C ARG A 113 12.22 6.71 3.67
N PHE A 114 11.06 6.74 3.02
CA PHE A 114 10.98 6.46 1.59
C PHE A 114 11.76 7.49 0.78
N MET A 115 11.68 8.78 1.13
CA MET A 115 12.45 9.83 0.45
C MET A 115 13.97 9.59 0.52
N ASP A 116 14.49 9.07 1.64
CA ASP A 116 15.91 8.71 1.78
C ASP A 116 16.31 7.49 0.92
N LEU A 117 15.35 6.68 0.49
CA LEU A 117 15.55 5.46 -0.30
C LEU A 117 15.27 5.63 -1.81
N LEU A 118 14.73 6.78 -2.23
CA LEU A 118 14.42 7.05 -3.63
C LEU A 118 15.69 7.12 -4.48
N GLU A 119 15.63 6.55 -5.69
CA GLU A 119 16.64 6.77 -6.72
C GLU A 119 16.37 8.06 -7.51
N ASP A 120 17.40 8.54 -8.21
CA ASP A 120 17.30 9.75 -9.03
C ASP A 120 16.17 9.64 -10.07
N GLY A 121 15.27 10.63 -10.07
CA GLY A 121 14.13 10.68 -10.98
C GLY A 121 12.86 9.99 -10.46
N GLN A 122 12.93 9.29 -9.33
CA GLN A 122 11.76 8.78 -8.63
C GLN A 122 11.09 9.87 -7.80
N LYS A 123 9.76 9.82 -7.70
CA LYS A 123 8.97 10.74 -6.88
C LYS A 123 8.01 9.97 -5.99
N LEU A 124 8.00 10.32 -4.71
CA LEU A 124 7.01 9.85 -3.76
C LEU A 124 5.81 10.80 -3.72
N THR A 125 4.61 10.27 -3.95
CA THR A 125 3.33 10.97 -3.79
C THR A 125 2.44 10.26 -2.77
N TYR A 126 1.41 10.98 -2.30
CA TYR A 126 0.46 10.50 -1.31
C TYR A 126 -0.90 10.33 -1.95
N ALA A 127 -1.52 9.18 -1.76
CA ALA A 127 -2.92 8.92 -2.07
C ALA A 127 -3.64 8.48 -0.78
N GLY A 128 -4.70 9.19 -0.39
CA GLY A 128 -5.39 8.90 0.87
C GLY A 128 -6.34 10.00 1.29
N ARG A 129 -7.01 9.81 2.42
CA ARG A 129 -7.99 10.78 2.93
C ARG A 129 -7.32 12.11 3.27
N HIS A 130 -8.02 13.21 3.00
CA HIS A 130 -7.56 14.53 3.42
C HIS A 130 -7.37 14.61 4.95
N ALA A 131 -6.49 15.49 5.40
CA ALA A 131 -6.26 15.68 6.83
C ALA A 131 -7.53 16.12 7.54
N SER A 132 -7.81 15.52 8.69
CA SER A 132 -9.03 15.77 9.46
C SER A 132 -8.77 15.67 10.96
N ALA A 133 -9.62 16.33 11.75
CA ALA A 133 -9.59 16.19 13.21
C ALA A 133 -10.19 14.84 13.66
N SER A 134 -11.22 14.36 12.97
CA SER A 134 -11.83 13.05 13.20
C SER A 134 -11.09 11.96 12.43
N PRO A 135 -10.93 10.74 12.97
CA PRO A 135 -10.32 9.61 12.24
C PRO A 135 -11.08 9.15 10.99
N ALA A 136 -12.38 9.39 10.93
CA ALA A 136 -13.22 9.01 9.81
C ALA A 136 -14.45 9.93 9.69
N ALA A 137 -15.02 9.98 8.49
CA ALA A 137 -16.32 10.60 8.25
C ALA A 137 -17.43 9.86 9.02
N GLY A 138 -18.32 10.61 9.69
CA GLY A 138 -19.47 10.04 10.40
C GLY A 138 -20.63 9.62 9.48
N GLN A 139 -20.62 10.03 8.22
CA GLN A 139 -21.64 9.69 7.23
C GLN A 139 -21.11 8.64 6.26
N LYS A 140 -21.85 7.53 6.12
CA LYS A 140 -21.46 6.40 5.26
C LYS A 140 -21.21 6.81 3.80
N LYS A 141 -22.07 7.63 3.21
CA LYS A 141 -21.92 8.10 1.82
C LYS A 141 -20.62 8.87 1.60
N VAL A 142 -20.24 9.72 2.55
CA VAL A 142 -18.99 10.48 2.48
C VAL A 142 -17.79 9.55 2.62
N HIS A 143 -17.85 8.60 3.55
CA HIS A 143 -16.82 7.59 3.74
C HIS A 143 -16.58 6.73 2.50
N GLU A 144 -17.65 6.30 1.83
CA GLU A 144 -17.59 5.52 0.57
C GLU A 144 -16.99 6.36 -0.56
N ALA A 145 -17.43 7.62 -0.73
CA ALA A 145 -16.86 8.52 -1.73
C ALA A 145 -15.37 8.82 -1.50
N GLU A 146 -14.96 9.00 -0.24
CA GLU A 146 -13.53 9.15 0.11
C GLU A 146 -12.73 7.88 -0.19
N GLN A 147 -13.31 6.70 0.03
CA GLN A 147 -12.67 5.42 -0.27
C GLN A 147 -12.50 5.22 -1.78
N GLU A 148 -13.50 5.55 -2.59
CA GLU A 148 -13.38 5.49 -4.04
C GLU A 148 -12.33 6.48 -4.53
N ALA A 149 -12.37 7.73 -4.04
CA ALA A 149 -11.44 8.78 -4.45
C ALA A 149 -9.97 8.43 -4.18
N LEU A 150 -9.64 7.87 -3.01
CA LEU A 150 -8.24 7.52 -2.70
C LEU A 150 -7.72 6.34 -3.54
N ILE A 151 -8.60 5.39 -3.89
CA ILE A 151 -8.22 4.25 -4.74
C ILE A 151 -8.00 4.75 -6.17
N GLU A 152 -8.86 5.63 -6.66
CA GLU A 152 -8.68 6.25 -7.97
C GLU A 152 -7.41 7.12 -8.03
N ASP A 153 -7.13 7.93 -7.01
CA ASP A 153 -5.92 8.75 -6.94
C ASP A 153 -4.64 7.90 -6.93
N ALA A 154 -4.68 6.74 -6.28
CA ALA A 154 -3.56 5.79 -6.29
C ALA A 154 -3.36 5.10 -7.66
N MET A 155 -4.43 4.87 -8.41
CA MET A 155 -4.40 3.99 -9.58
C MET A 155 -4.47 4.73 -10.93
N LYS A 156 -5.14 5.88 -11.01
CA LYS A 156 -5.34 6.65 -12.25
C LYS A 156 -4.20 7.65 -12.50
N ARG A 157 -3.97 7.95 -13.78
CA ARG A 157 -3.08 9.03 -14.23
C ARG A 157 -3.84 10.34 -14.38
#